data_AF-A0A6N9BW78-F1
#
_entry.id   AF-A0A6N9BW78-F1
#
_cell.length_a   1.000
_cell.length_b   1.000
_cell.length_c   1.000
_cell.angle_alpha   90.00
_cell.angle_beta   90.00
_cell.angle_gamma   90.00
#
_symmetry.space_group_name_H-M   'P 1'
#
loop_
_entity.id
_entity.type
_entity.pdbx_description
1 polymer ?
#
loop_
_entity_poly.entity_id
_entity_poly.type
_entity_poly.pdbx_seq_one_letter_code
_entity_poly.pdbx_strand_id
1 'polypeptide(L)'
;SSSAAADVYKRPPRARAALIGCGVTTGVGAAIHTAAVEPGSTVAVIGCGGVGLSAINGAAIAGAGRVIAVDMVASKLDLARKFGATDAVDASSGDVVQQVRDLTGGGVHYSFEAIGLKATAEQAFRMLRPGGMATVIGMIPPGHMVELHGPDFLQEKKIQGSMMGSNRFRVDMPRFVDFYLQGKLHLDDMVSSRIGLADVTDALMALETGEVARSVIVFDH
;
A
#
# COMPACT_ATOMS: atom_id res chain seq x y z
N SER A 1 -1.38 38.73 -29.67
CA SER A 1 -0.28 37.96 -29.02
C SER A 1 -0.02 38.58 -27.67
N SER A 2 -0.13 37.93 -26.52
CA SER A 2 -0.35 36.53 -26.15
C SER A 2 -1.01 36.54 -24.77
N SER A 3 -2.32 36.34 -24.72
CA SER A 3 -3.10 36.17 -23.49
C SER A 3 -3.64 34.74 -23.44
N ALA A 4 -2.80 33.79 -23.01
CA ALA A 4 -3.19 32.44 -22.60
C ALA A 4 -1.94 31.62 -22.23
N ALA A 5 -1.56 31.58 -20.95
CA ALA A 5 -0.75 30.49 -20.35
C ALA A 5 -0.62 30.60 -18.81
N ALA A 6 -1.55 31.28 -18.14
CA ALA A 6 -1.55 31.38 -16.67
C ALA A 6 -2.77 30.64 -16.12
N ASP A 7 -2.81 29.32 -16.30
CA ASP A 7 -3.66 28.46 -15.49
C ASP A 7 -3.20 27.00 -15.57
N VAL A 8 -3.53 26.22 -14.54
CA VAL A 8 -3.38 24.74 -14.43
C VAL A 8 -2.08 24.17 -13.83
N TYR A 9 -1.63 24.70 -12.69
CA TYR A 9 -1.03 23.84 -11.65
C TYR A 9 -1.72 24.12 -10.32
N LYS A 10 -2.89 23.50 -10.10
CA LYS A 10 -3.52 23.45 -8.79
C LYS A 10 -2.60 22.65 -7.87
N ARG A 11 -1.80 23.35 -7.04
CA ARG A 11 -0.99 22.69 -6.01
C ARG A 11 -1.93 22.06 -4.98
N PRO A 12 -1.72 20.79 -4.59
CA PRO A 12 -2.48 20.21 -3.50
C PRO A 12 -2.20 20.99 -2.21
N PRO A 13 -3.19 21.12 -1.30
CA PRO A 13 -2.95 21.67 0.04
C PRO A 13 -1.73 21.04 0.71
N ARG A 14 -0.90 21.85 1.39
CA ARG A 14 0.40 21.45 1.96
C ARG A 14 0.34 20.16 2.79
N ALA A 15 -0.72 19.99 3.56
CA ALA A 15 -0.99 18.79 4.37
C ALA A 15 -1.05 17.49 3.54
N ARG A 16 -1.61 17.53 2.33
CA ARG A 16 -1.72 16.37 1.43
C ARG A 16 -0.41 16.08 0.72
N ALA A 17 0.34 17.12 0.37
CA ALA A 17 1.68 16.97 -0.20
C ALA A 17 2.66 16.32 0.79
N ALA A 18 2.50 16.54 2.09
CA ALA A 18 3.32 15.91 3.12
C ALA A 18 3.13 14.38 3.17
N LEU A 19 1.92 13.87 2.92
CA LEU A 19 1.65 12.43 2.87
C LEU A 19 2.40 11.73 1.73
N ILE A 20 2.56 12.44 0.60
CA ILE A 20 3.28 11.95 -0.59
C ILE A 20 4.73 11.62 -0.24
N GLY A 21 5.38 12.40 0.63
CA GLY A 21 6.82 12.30 0.89
C GLY A 21 7.31 11.00 1.55
N CYS A 22 6.41 10.15 2.05
CA CYS A 22 6.79 8.88 2.67
C CYS A 22 5.85 7.74 2.22
N GLY A 23 4.98 7.24 3.09
CA GLY A 23 4.19 6.03 2.88
C GLY A 23 3.36 5.96 1.60
N VAL A 24 2.89 7.10 1.06
CA VAL A 24 2.25 7.13 -0.27
C VAL A 24 3.25 6.74 -1.36
N THR A 25 4.40 7.41 -1.41
CA THR A 25 5.49 7.06 -2.34
C THR A 25 5.94 5.62 -2.13
N THR A 26 6.04 5.17 -0.88
CA THR A 26 6.43 3.80 -0.56
C THR A 26 5.45 2.78 -1.13
N GLY A 27 4.14 2.91 -0.84
CA GLY A 27 3.15 1.93 -1.31
C GLY A 27 2.88 2.02 -2.81
N VAL A 28 2.63 3.23 -3.33
CA VAL A 28 2.36 3.42 -4.76
C VAL A 28 3.57 3.02 -5.59
N GLY A 29 4.77 3.42 -5.17
CA GLY A 29 6.02 3.03 -5.83
C GLY A 29 6.29 1.53 -5.72
N ALA A 30 5.96 0.88 -4.62
CA ALA A 30 6.11 -0.57 -4.51
C ALA A 30 5.27 -1.29 -5.57
N ALA A 31 4.04 -0.84 -5.82
CA ALA A 31 3.19 -1.41 -6.86
C ALA A 31 3.68 -1.09 -8.29
N ILE A 32 3.96 0.17 -8.58
CA ILE A 32 4.27 0.63 -9.95
C ILE A 32 5.72 0.36 -10.36
N HIS A 33 6.67 0.45 -9.43
CA HIS A 33 8.10 0.38 -9.71
C HIS A 33 8.75 -0.90 -9.23
N THR A 34 8.60 -1.24 -7.94
CA THR A 34 9.30 -2.41 -7.39
C THR A 34 8.71 -3.70 -7.95
N ALA A 35 7.39 -3.86 -7.84
CA ALA A 35 6.70 -5.04 -8.35
C ALA A 35 6.38 -4.93 -9.85
N ALA A 36 6.30 -3.71 -10.38
CA ALA A 36 5.88 -3.43 -11.75
C ALA A 36 4.59 -4.20 -12.11
N VAL A 37 3.55 -3.99 -11.30
CA VAL A 37 2.25 -4.68 -11.45
C VAL A 37 1.73 -4.51 -12.87
N GLU A 38 1.45 -5.65 -13.51
CA GLU A 38 0.93 -5.69 -14.87
C GLU A 38 -0.60 -5.51 -14.91
N PRO A 39 -1.15 -4.79 -15.91
CA PRO A 39 -2.59 -4.68 -16.09
C PRO A 39 -3.28 -6.05 -16.17
N GLY A 40 -4.45 -6.17 -15.55
CA GLY A 40 -5.23 -7.41 -15.48
C GLY A 40 -4.75 -8.42 -14.43
N SER A 41 -3.62 -8.15 -13.76
CA SER A 41 -3.11 -9.03 -12.70
C SER A 41 -3.97 -9.04 -11.45
N THR A 42 -3.84 -10.12 -10.68
CA THR A 42 -4.40 -10.26 -9.33
C THR A 42 -3.35 -9.90 -8.29
N VAL A 43 -3.73 -9.07 -7.32
CA VAL A 43 -2.85 -8.54 -6.28
C VAL A 43 -3.45 -8.83 -4.90
N ALA A 44 -2.63 -9.24 -3.94
CA ALA A 44 -2.99 -9.22 -2.51
C ALA A 44 -2.13 -8.21 -1.75
N VAL A 45 -2.70 -7.50 -0.78
CA VAL A 45 -1.98 -6.59 0.11
C VAL A 45 -2.28 -6.94 1.56
N ILE A 46 -1.26 -7.35 2.30
CA ILE A 46 -1.34 -7.69 3.72
C ILE A 46 -0.98 -6.47 4.56
N GLY A 47 -1.96 -6.01 5.35
CA GLY A 47 -1.91 -4.79 6.15
C GLY A 47 -2.53 -3.61 5.41
N CYS A 48 -3.60 -3.04 5.96
CA CYS A 48 -4.35 -1.92 5.41
C CYS A 48 -4.09 -0.61 6.17
N GLY A 49 -2.85 -0.39 6.61
CA GLY A 49 -2.36 0.90 7.10
C GLY A 49 -1.99 1.86 5.96
N GLY A 50 -1.42 3.03 6.26
CA GLY A 50 -1.14 4.05 5.22
C GLY A 50 -0.28 3.57 4.04
N VAL A 51 0.74 2.72 4.28
CA VAL A 51 1.57 2.13 3.22
C VAL A 51 0.77 1.10 2.41
N GLY A 52 0.03 0.22 3.08
CA GLY A 52 -0.79 -0.80 2.44
C GLY A 52 -1.91 -0.22 1.60
N LEU A 53 -2.66 0.76 2.12
CA LEU A 53 -3.68 1.50 1.34
C LEU A 53 -3.07 2.18 0.10
N SER A 54 -1.86 2.69 0.23
CA SER A 54 -1.11 3.27 -0.90
C SER A 54 -0.68 2.21 -1.92
N ALA A 55 -0.33 1.00 -1.49
CA ALA A 55 -0.04 -0.13 -2.38
C ALA A 55 -1.29 -0.65 -3.09
N ILE A 56 -2.43 -0.73 -2.39
CA ILE A 56 -3.74 -1.06 -2.98
C ILE A 56 -4.09 -0.06 -4.08
N ASN A 57 -3.99 1.24 -3.78
CA ASN A 57 -4.30 2.27 -4.75
C ASN A 57 -3.29 2.32 -5.89
N GLY A 58 -2.01 2.10 -5.62
CA GLY A 58 -0.97 1.94 -6.64
C GLY A 58 -1.23 0.77 -7.57
N ALA A 59 -1.67 -0.38 -7.05
CA ALA A 59 -2.04 -1.55 -7.86
C ALA A 59 -3.26 -1.26 -8.74
N ALA A 60 -4.28 -0.58 -8.21
CA ALA A 60 -5.43 -0.13 -9.00
C ALA A 60 -5.02 0.87 -10.11
N ILE A 61 -4.14 1.83 -9.81
CA ILE A 61 -3.57 2.77 -10.79
C ILE A 61 -2.77 2.04 -11.88
N ALA A 62 -2.02 0.99 -11.51
CA ALA A 62 -1.29 0.13 -12.45
C ALA A 62 -2.20 -0.73 -13.33
N GLY A 63 -3.50 -0.79 -13.04
CA GLY A 63 -4.49 -1.52 -13.82
C GLY A 63 -4.68 -2.98 -13.38
N ALA A 64 -4.36 -3.32 -12.12
CA ALA A 64 -4.67 -4.62 -11.57
C ALA A 64 -6.16 -4.96 -11.77
N GLY A 65 -6.45 -6.16 -12.28
CA GLY A 65 -7.82 -6.61 -12.52
C GLY A 65 -8.56 -7.01 -11.25
N ARG A 66 -7.82 -7.37 -10.19
CA ARG A 66 -8.35 -7.71 -8.86
C ARG A 66 -7.36 -7.35 -7.78
N VAL A 67 -7.82 -6.69 -6.72
CA VAL A 67 -6.98 -6.27 -5.58
C VAL A 67 -7.64 -6.73 -4.29
N ILE A 68 -6.98 -7.65 -3.58
CA ILE A 68 -7.47 -8.28 -2.35
C ILE A 68 -6.79 -7.61 -1.15
N ALA A 69 -7.58 -6.91 -0.34
CA ALA A 69 -7.13 -6.34 0.92
C ALA A 69 -7.17 -7.40 2.03
N VAL A 70 -6.10 -7.49 2.83
CA VAL A 70 -6.01 -8.40 3.96
C VAL A 70 -5.67 -7.61 5.22
N ASP A 71 -6.52 -7.67 6.23
CA ASP A 71 -6.33 -7.04 7.54
C ASP A 71 -7.20 -7.76 8.59
N MET A 72 -6.92 -7.57 9.88
CA MET A 72 -7.75 -8.11 10.96
C MET A 72 -8.86 -7.13 11.38
N VAL A 73 -8.76 -5.86 10.98
CA VAL A 73 -9.70 -4.81 11.40
C VAL A 73 -10.71 -4.53 10.28
N ALA A 74 -11.97 -4.85 10.52
CA ALA A 74 -13.06 -4.68 9.54
C ALA A 74 -13.15 -3.25 8.95
N SER A 75 -13.00 -2.22 9.78
CA SER A 75 -13.04 -0.83 9.32
C SER A 75 -11.88 -0.47 8.36
N LYS A 76 -10.72 -1.12 8.50
CA LYS A 76 -9.60 -0.95 7.56
C LYS A 76 -9.87 -1.63 6.23
N LEU A 77 -10.54 -2.78 6.24
CA LEU A 77 -10.99 -3.47 5.03
C LEU A 77 -12.05 -2.64 4.28
N ASP A 78 -12.98 -2.02 5.01
CA ASP A 78 -13.97 -1.11 4.42
C ASP A 78 -13.29 0.12 3.80
N LEU A 79 -12.31 0.69 4.48
CA LEU A 79 -11.51 1.79 3.95
C LEU A 79 -10.73 1.36 2.70
N ALA A 80 -10.13 0.17 2.70
CA ALA A 80 -9.36 -0.35 1.58
C ALA A 80 -10.15 -0.43 0.27
N ARG A 81 -11.47 -0.68 0.33
CA ARG A 81 -12.35 -0.63 -0.86
C ARG A 81 -12.36 0.74 -1.51
N LYS A 82 -12.36 1.81 -0.71
CA LYS A 82 -12.24 3.18 -1.26
C LYS A 82 -10.93 3.39 -2.00
N PHE A 83 -9.85 2.71 -1.61
CA PHE A 83 -8.54 2.82 -2.23
C PHE A 83 -8.35 1.91 -3.45
N GLY A 84 -9.37 1.14 -3.85
CA GLY A 84 -9.32 0.29 -5.04
C GLY A 84 -9.24 -1.21 -4.75
N ALA A 85 -9.39 -1.64 -3.49
CA ALA A 85 -9.59 -3.06 -3.21
C ALA A 85 -10.94 -3.54 -3.77
N THR A 86 -10.91 -4.63 -4.54
CA THR A 86 -12.10 -5.31 -5.07
C THR A 86 -12.65 -6.34 -4.09
N ASP A 87 -11.78 -6.90 -3.25
CA ASP A 87 -12.09 -7.95 -2.30
C ASP A 87 -11.41 -7.67 -0.96
N ALA A 88 -11.93 -8.30 0.09
CA ALA A 88 -11.38 -8.20 1.44
C ALA A 88 -11.33 -9.59 2.09
N VAL A 89 -10.26 -9.87 2.82
CA VAL A 89 -10.07 -11.07 3.65
C VAL A 89 -9.80 -10.62 5.08
N ASP A 90 -10.63 -11.10 6.00
CA ASP A 90 -10.44 -10.90 7.43
C ASP A 90 -9.37 -11.89 7.93
N ALA A 91 -8.23 -11.36 8.35
CA ALA A 91 -7.14 -12.20 8.84
C ALA A 91 -7.40 -12.83 10.22
N SER A 92 -8.45 -12.38 10.92
CA SER A 92 -8.90 -13.00 12.18
C SER A 92 -9.78 -14.24 11.96
N SER A 93 -10.31 -14.44 10.75
CA SER A 93 -11.29 -15.49 10.46
C SER A 93 -10.69 -16.83 10.01
N GLY A 94 -9.35 -16.98 10.01
CA GLY A 94 -8.69 -18.26 9.75
C GLY A 94 -7.46 -18.16 8.85
N ASP A 95 -7.26 -19.18 8.00
CA ASP A 95 -6.09 -19.26 7.11
C ASP A 95 -6.20 -18.27 5.95
N VAL A 96 -5.53 -17.13 6.09
CA VAL A 96 -5.44 -16.07 5.08
C VAL A 96 -4.91 -16.59 3.74
N VAL A 97 -3.91 -17.48 3.75
CA VAL A 97 -3.28 -17.96 2.52
C VAL A 97 -4.29 -18.77 1.73
N GLN A 98 -4.99 -19.68 2.39
CA GLN A 98 -6.01 -20.50 1.73
C GLN A 98 -7.16 -19.64 1.20
N GLN A 99 -7.67 -18.69 2.00
CA GLN A 99 -8.73 -17.78 1.58
C GLN A 99 -8.36 -16.99 0.31
N VAL A 100 -7.14 -16.43 0.23
CA VAL A 100 -6.67 -15.72 -0.97
C VAL A 100 -6.54 -16.66 -2.16
N ARG A 101 -6.02 -17.88 -1.95
CA ARG A 101 -5.88 -18.88 -3.03
C ARG A 101 -7.23 -19.34 -3.56
N ASP A 102 -8.22 -19.51 -2.70
CA ASP A 102 -9.59 -19.90 -3.07
C ASP A 102 -10.28 -18.80 -3.86
N LEU A 103 -10.16 -17.54 -3.43
CA LEU A 103 -10.70 -16.40 -4.16
C LEU A 103 -10.13 -16.32 -5.58
N THR A 104 -8.85 -16.66 -5.76
CA THR A 104 -8.12 -16.51 -7.02
C THR A 104 -8.03 -17.77 -7.87
N GLY A 105 -8.47 -18.92 -7.36
CA GLY A 105 -8.34 -20.21 -8.03
C GLY A 105 -6.89 -20.69 -8.21
N GLY A 106 -5.95 -20.27 -7.34
CA GLY A 106 -4.56 -20.72 -7.43
C GLY A 106 -3.47 -19.79 -6.87
N GLY A 107 -3.85 -18.61 -6.40
CA GLY A 107 -2.94 -17.61 -5.83
C GLY A 107 -2.85 -16.33 -6.67
N VAL A 108 -2.21 -15.30 -6.09
CA VAL A 108 -2.07 -13.98 -6.72
C VAL A 108 -0.79 -13.87 -7.56
N HIS A 109 -0.83 -13.03 -8.60
CA HIS A 109 0.34 -12.68 -9.40
C HIS A 109 1.34 -11.88 -8.56
N TYR A 110 0.83 -10.94 -7.76
CA TYR A 110 1.64 -10.12 -6.86
C TYR A 110 1.06 -10.12 -5.45
N SER A 111 1.93 -10.14 -4.45
CA SER A 111 1.53 -9.92 -3.06
C SER A 111 2.42 -8.86 -2.42
N PHE A 112 1.85 -8.01 -1.57
CA PHE A 112 2.59 -7.01 -0.81
C PHE A 112 2.46 -7.27 0.68
N GLU A 113 3.58 -7.28 1.39
CA GLU A 113 3.63 -7.30 2.85
C GLU A 113 3.89 -5.88 3.34
N ALA A 114 2.95 -5.29 4.08
CA ALA A 114 3.00 -3.89 4.52
C ALA A 114 2.85 -3.72 6.04
N ILE A 115 3.10 -4.78 6.83
CA ILE A 115 3.04 -4.77 8.30
C ILE A 115 4.46 -4.79 8.90
N GLY A 116 5.36 -5.60 8.36
CA GLY A 116 6.73 -5.79 8.85
C GLY A 116 6.87 -6.98 9.80
N LEU A 117 6.12 -8.05 9.58
CA LEU A 117 6.22 -9.28 10.38
C LEU A 117 6.75 -10.44 9.54
N LYS A 118 7.52 -11.33 10.18
CA LYS A 118 7.98 -12.59 9.57
C LYS A 118 6.80 -13.40 9.00
N ALA A 119 5.78 -13.63 9.82
CA ALA A 119 4.65 -14.47 9.46
C ALA A 119 3.91 -13.94 8.22
N THR A 120 3.72 -12.62 8.12
CA THR A 120 3.02 -12.00 7.00
C THR A 120 3.86 -11.98 5.73
N ALA A 121 5.19 -11.86 5.84
CA ALA A 121 6.10 -11.98 4.70
C ALA A 121 6.09 -13.40 4.11
N GLU A 122 6.07 -14.42 4.95
CA GLU A 122 5.95 -15.81 4.51
C GLU A 122 4.57 -16.11 3.93
N GLN A 123 3.50 -15.59 4.54
CA GLN A 123 2.13 -15.71 3.99
C GLN A 123 2.04 -15.07 2.61
N ALA A 124 2.60 -13.87 2.41
CA ALA A 124 2.65 -13.19 1.12
C ALA A 124 3.27 -14.10 0.05
N PHE A 125 4.39 -14.77 0.36
CA PHE A 125 5.01 -15.72 -0.58
C PHE A 125 4.16 -16.98 -0.82
N ARG A 126 3.53 -17.54 0.22
CA ARG A 126 2.73 -18.77 0.11
C ARG A 126 1.44 -18.58 -0.70
N MET A 127 0.85 -17.38 -0.68
CA MET A 127 -0.36 -17.08 -1.47
C MET A 127 -0.10 -16.80 -2.95
N LEU A 128 1.16 -16.85 -3.40
CA LEU A 128 1.49 -16.71 -4.81
C LEU A 128 1.05 -17.91 -5.64
N ARG A 129 0.65 -17.63 -6.88
CA ARG A 129 0.60 -18.62 -7.95
C ARG A 129 2.03 -18.96 -8.44
N PRO A 130 2.23 -20.04 -9.22
CA PRO A 130 3.46 -20.23 -9.99
C PRO A 130 3.76 -18.99 -10.86
N GLY A 131 5.03 -18.55 -10.85
CA GLY A 131 5.50 -17.33 -11.51
C GLY A 131 5.23 -16.02 -10.75
N GLY A 132 4.54 -16.07 -9.60
CA GLY A 132 4.15 -14.89 -8.84
C GLY A 132 5.31 -14.24 -8.08
N MET A 133 5.09 -13.01 -7.59
CA MET A 133 6.10 -12.24 -6.87
C MET A 133 5.57 -11.59 -5.59
N ALA A 134 6.24 -11.86 -4.47
CA ALA A 134 6.00 -11.21 -3.19
C ALA A 134 6.97 -10.03 -3.00
N THR A 135 6.45 -8.88 -2.58
CA THR A 135 7.22 -7.68 -2.28
C THR A 135 7.05 -7.32 -0.81
N VAL A 136 8.13 -7.40 -0.04
CA VAL A 136 8.19 -7.01 1.37
C VAL A 136 8.48 -5.52 1.46
N ILE A 137 7.51 -4.76 1.97
CA ILE A 137 7.60 -3.32 2.19
C ILE A 137 7.76 -3.02 3.68
N GLY A 138 7.07 -3.79 4.52
CA GLY A 138 7.12 -3.65 5.97
C GLY A 138 8.53 -3.84 6.53
N MET A 139 8.85 -3.09 7.59
CA MET A 139 10.15 -3.18 8.24
C MET A 139 10.17 -4.35 9.23
N ILE A 140 10.68 -5.50 8.78
CA ILE A 140 10.92 -6.64 9.67
C ILE A 140 12.06 -6.30 10.64
N PRO A 141 11.89 -6.49 11.96
CA PRO A 141 12.91 -6.11 12.94
C PRO A 141 14.26 -6.82 12.69
N PRO A 142 15.40 -6.13 12.91
CA PRO A 142 16.72 -6.73 12.79
C PRO A 142 16.84 -8.04 13.59
N GLY A 143 17.54 -9.02 13.02
CA GLY A 143 17.73 -10.35 13.64
C GLY A 143 16.61 -11.36 13.39
N HIS A 144 15.50 -10.96 12.77
CA HIS A 144 14.45 -11.90 12.35
C HIS A 144 14.71 -12.45 10.94
N MET A 145 14.57 -13.76 10.79
CA MET A 145 14.71 -14.47 9.52
C MET A 145 13.35 -14.76 8.92
N VAL A 146 13.19 -14.56 7.60
CA VAL A 146 12.04 -15.04 6.82
C VAL A 146 12.39 -16.42 6.28
N GLU A 147 11.55 -17.43 6.55
CA GLU A 147 11.80 -18.82 6.18
C GLU A 147 10.86 -19.26 5.06
N LEU A 148 11.44 -19.68 3.93
CA LEU A 148 10.69 -20.09 2.74
C LEU A 148 11.08 -21.51 2.34
N HIS A 149 10.10 -22.25 1.82
CA HIS A 149 10.32 -23.60 1.33
C HIS A 149 11.09 -23.56 0.00
N GLY A 150 12.33 -24.05 0.00
CA GLY A 150 13.22 -24.01 -1.16
C GLY A 150 12.60 -24.53 -2.48
N PRO A 151 11.90 -25.68 -2.48
CA PRO A 151 11.23 -26.18 -3.68
C PRO A 151 10.19 -25.24 -4.31
N ASP A 152 9.61 -24.32 -3.56
CA ASP A 152 8.59 -23.39 -4.09
C ASP A 152 9.19 -22.42 -5.13
N PHE A 153 10.51 -22.16 -5.05
CA PHE A 153 11.22 -21.36 -6.05
C PHE A 153 11.30 -22.04 -7.42
N LEU A 154 11.22 -23.38 -7.49
CA LEU A 154 11.18 -24.11 -8.76
C LEU A 154 9.88 -23.87 -9.56
N GLN A 155 8.88 -23.24 -8.93
CA GLN A 155 7.66 -22.76 -9.59
C GLN A 155 7.80 -21.32 -10.09
N GLU A 156 9.03 -20.79 -10.21
CA GLU A 156 9.32 -19.42 -10.63
C GLU A 156 8.73 -18.35 -9.69
N LYS A 157 8.45 -18.72 -8.43
CA LYS A 157 8.03 -17.75 -7.41
C LYS A 157 9.20 -16.89 -6.98
N LYS A 158 8.93 -15.60 -6.76
CA LYS A 158 9.94 -14.60 -6.37
C LYS A 158 9.55 -13.94 -5.06
N ILE A 159 10.55 -13.57 -4.26
CA ILE A 159 10.41 -12.63 -3.14
C ILE A 159 11.46 -11.54 -3.29
N GLN A 160 11.08 -10.30 -3.03
CA GLN A 160 11.97 -9.14 -3.04
C GLN A 160 11.58 -8.13 -1.97
N GLY A 161 12.49 -7.20 -1.65
CA GLY A 161 12.21 -6.06 -0.79
C GLY A 161 11.87 -4.79 -1.59
N SER A 162 11.18 -3.85 -0.96
CA SER A 162 10.98 -2.49 -1.49
C SER A 162 11.42 -1.46 -0.45
N MET A 163 12.43 -0.66 -0.80
CA MET A 163 12.82 0.50 -0.01
C MET A 163 12.21 1.75 -0.62
N MET A 164 11.35 2.44 0.13
CA MET A 164 10.68 3.67 -0.31
C MET A 164 10.06 3.56 -1.71
N GLY A 165 9.47 2.40 -2.04
CA GLY A 165 8.77 2.18 -3.31
C GLY A 165 9.67 2.22 -4.55
N SER A 166 10.98 1.96 -4.41
CA SER A 166 11.98 2.12 -5.50
C SER A 166 11.88 3.48 -6.19
N ASN A 167 11.55 4.52 -5.42
CA ASN A 167 11.16 5.81 -5.96
C ASN A 167 12.26 6.50 -6.78
N ARG A 168 11.79 7.41 -7.60
CA ARG A 168 12.52 8.40 -8.36
C ARG A 168 11.89 9.76 -8.04
N PHE A 169 12.05 10.24 -6.80
CA PHE A 169 11.34 11.40 -6.24
C PHE A 169 11.06 12.55 -7.22
N ARG A 170 12.08 13.01 -7.97
CA ARG A 170 11.96 14.13 -8.93
C ARG A 170 10.94 13.88 -10.04
N VAL A 171 10.74 12.63 -10.43
CA VAL A 171 9.84 12.19 -11.50
C VAL A 171 8.50 11.74 -10.93
N ASP A 172 8.51 11.03 -9.81
CA ASP A 172 7.31 10.41 -9.25
C ASP A 172 6.42 11.41 -8.54
N MET A 173 7.01 12.39 -7.84
CA MET A 173 6.23 13.35 -7.06
C MET A 173 5.28 14.18 -7.93
N PRO A 174 5.68 14.75 -9.09
CA PRO A 174 4.74 15.37 -10.02
C PRO A 174 3.66 14.41 -10.52
N ARG A 175 4.01 13.16 -10.85
CA ARG A 175 3.06 12.16 -11.34
C ARG A 175 2.01 11.79 -10.30
N PHE A 176 2.41 11.63 -9.04
CA PHE A 176 1.48 11.36 -7.95
C PHE A 176 0.54 12.54 -7.69
N VAL A 177 1.03 13.77 -7.83
CA VAL A 177 0.16 14.96 -7.81
C VAL A 177 -0.84 14.91 -8.96
N ASP A 178 -0.41 14.58 -10.17
CA ASP A 178 -1.32 14.45 -11.32
C ASP A 178 -2.37 13.35 -11.11
N PHE A 179 -1.99 12.19 -10.57
CA PHE A 179 -2.95 11.15 -10.20
C PHE A 179 -3.94 11.62 -9.15
N TYR A 180 -3.51 12.40 -8.16
CA TYR A 180 -4.40 12.98 -7.16
C TYR A 180 -5.38 13.98 -7.79
N LEU A 181 -4.89 14.88 -8.64
CA LEU A 181 -5.73 15.87 -9.33
C LEU A 181 -6.73 15.22 -10.31
N GLN A 182 -6.40 14.06 -10.86
CA GLN A 182 -7.29 13.24 -11.69
C GLN A 182 -8.27 12.38 -10.86
N GLY A 183 -8.20 12.44 -9.51
CA GLY A 183 -9.02 11.63 -8.63
C GLY A 183 -8.67 10.14 -8.62
N LYS A 184 -7.48 9.76 -9.13
CA LYS A 184 -7.00 8.36 -9.18
C LYS A 184 -6.20 7.96 -7.96
N LEU A 185 -5.44 8.90 -7.40
CA LEU A 185 -4.71 8.71 -6.14
C LEU A 185 -5.54 9.30 -5.01
N HIS A 186 -5.94 8.47 -4.05
CA HIS A 186 -6.83 8.85 -2.97
C HIS A 186 -6.00 9.26 -1.77
N LEU A 187 -5.93 10.57 -1.52
CA LEU A 187 -5.18 11.13 -0.38
C LEU A 187 -6.09 11.65 0.73
N ASP A 188 -7.33 11.97 0.40
CA ASP A 188 -8.26 12.62 1.32
C ASP A 188 -8.75 11.68 2.42
N ASP A 189 -9.07 10.44 2.06
CA ASP A 189 -9.45 9.39 2.99
C ASP A 189 -8.27 8.83 3.81
N MET A 190 -7.02 9.25 3.53
CA MET A 190 -5.84 8.79 4.25
C MET A 190 -5.62 9.56 5.57
N VAL A 191 -6.18 10.76 5.68
CA VAL A 191 -6.10 11.59 6.89
C VAL A 191 -7.24 11.20 7.83
N SER A 192 -6.94 10.37 8.83
CA SER A 192 -7.94 9.89 9.80
C SER A 192 -8.14 10.87 10.95
N SER A 193 -7.14 11.73 11.24
CA SER A 193 -7.27 12.84 12.18
C SER A 193 -6.40 14.03 11.76
N ARG A 194 -6.91 15.24 12.01
CA ARG A 194 -6.13 16.48 11.98
C ARG A 194 -5.92 16.89 13.42
N ILE A 195 -4.67 16.93 13.86
CA ILE A 195 -4.32 17.27 15.23
C ILE A 195 -3.47 18.54 15.26
N GLY A 196 -3.65 19.36 16.30
CA GLY A 196 -2.76 20.48 16.56
C GLY A 196 -1.41 19.99 17.11
N LEU A 197 -0.38 20.86 17.11
CA LEU A 197 0.92 20.53 17.69
C LEU A 197 0.83 20.15 19.19
N ALA A 198 -0.21 20.63 19.89
CA ALA A 198 -0.47 20.32 21.29
C ALA A 198 -0.85 18.86 21.53
N ASP A 199 -1.42 18.18 20.53
CA ASP A 199 -2.01 16.83 20.69
C ASP A 199 -1.08 15.72 20.16
N VAL A 200 0.20 16.03 19.94
CA VAL A 200 1.19 15.09 19.37
C VAL A 200 1.37 13.85 20.22
N THR A 201 1.35 13.98 21.55
CA THR A 201 1.50 12.85 22.47
C THR A 201 0.35 11.85 22.32
N ASP A 202 -0.90 12.33 22.25
CA ASP A 202 -2.08 11.49 22.10
C ASP A 202 -2.12 10.83 20.72
N ALA A 203 -1.67 11.52 19.67
CA ALA A 203 -1.54 10.92 18.35
C ALA A 203 -0.41 9.88 18.26
N LEU A 204 0.66 10.02 19.04
CA LEU A 204 1.69 8.97 19.15
C LEU A 204 1.12 7.73 19.87
N MET A 205 0.31 7.90 20.91
CA MET A 205 -0.36 6.78 21.58
C MET A 205 -1.38 6.07 20.66
N ALA A 206 -2.14 6.81 19.86
CA ALA A 206 -3.08 6.24 18.90
C ALA A 206 -2.39 5.49 17.73
N LEU A 207 -1.10 5.76 17.47
CA LEU A 207 -0.28 4.97 16.55
C LEU A 207 0.09 3.60 17.14
N GLU A 208 0.30 3.52 18.46
CA GLU A 208 0.63 2.26 19.14
C GLU A 208 -0.57 1.30 19.21
N THR A 209 -1.79 1.83 19.30
CA THR A 209 -3.03 1.03 19.31
C THR A 209 -3.49 0.60 17.91
N GLY A 210 -2.92 1.18 16.85
CA GLY A 210 -3.25 0.86 15.46
C GLY A 210 -4.63 1.35 15.00
N GLU A 211 -5.27 2.23 15.76
CA GLU A 211 -6.61 2.78 15.53
C GLU A 211 -6.63 3.84 14.41
N VAL A 212 -5.48 4.47 14.13
CA VAL A 212 -5.35 5.56 13.15
C VAL A 212 -4.47 5.13 11.97
N ALA A 213 -4.88 5.44 10.74
CA ALA A 213 -4.11 5.11 9.53
C ALA A 213 -2.93 6.07 9.33
N ARG A 214 -3.16 7.39 9.52
CA ARG A 214 -2.17 8.48 9.59
C ARG A 214 -2.76 9.74 10.25
N SER A 215 -2.01 10.34 11.17
CA SER A 215 -2.27 11.69 11.71
C SER A 215 -1.50 12.74 10.91
N VAL A 216 -2.14 13.85 10.54
CA VAL A 216 -1.45 15.01 9.97
C VAL A 216 -1.47 16.15 10.97
N ILE A 217 -0.29 16.60 11.40
CA ILE A 217 -0.14 17.79 12.23
C ILE A 217 -0.29 19.00 11.33
N VAL A 218 -1.30 19.83 11.61
CA VAL A 218 -1.51 21.09 10.90
C VAL A 218 -0.93 22.21 11.77
N PHE A 219 -0.01 22.99 11.21
CA PHE A 219 0.40 24.25 11.82
C PHE A 219 -0.61 25.31 11.39
N ASP A 220 -1.38 25.83 12.32
CA ASP A 220 -2.13 27.06 12.08
C ASP A 220 -1.12 28.19 11.86
N HIS A 221 -1.33 28.97 10.79
CA HIS A 221 -0.67 30.25 10.58
C HIS A 221 -1.56 31.35 11.11
#